data_AF-A0A848LTI8-F1
#
_entry.id   AF-A0A848LTI8-F1
#
_cell.length_a   1.000
_cell.length_b   1.000
_cell.length_c   1.000
_cell.angle_alpha   90.00
_cell.angle_beta   90.00
_cell.angle_gamma   90.00
#
_symmetry.space_group_name_H-M   'P 1'
#
loop_
_entity.id
_entity.type
_entity.pdbx_description
1 polymer ?
#
loop_
_entity_poly.entity_id
_entity_poly.type
_entity_poly.pdbx_seq_one_letter_code
_entity_poly.pdbx_strand_id
1 'polypeptide(L)' 'MELERIHLAALLLTTESELRQAQAALDGSEEARLRHAAAHARAVAAWSVTEELLLADPRTVVWA' A
#
# COMPACT_ATOMS: atom_id res chain seq x y z
N MET A 1 13.56 -12.72 3.99
CA MET A 1 14.46 -11.76 3.29
C MET A 1 13.99 -11.49 1.87
N GLU A 2 14.37 -12.23 0.81
CA GLU A 2 13.83 -11.96 -0.55
C GLU A 2 12.32 -12.18 -0.64
N LEU A 3 11.82 -13.27 -0.05
CA LEU A 3 10.39 -13.57 -0.01
C LEU A 3 9.57 -12.46 0.67
N GLU A 4 10.10 -11.87 1.75
CA GLU A 4 9.44 -10.75 2.45
C GLU A 4 9.40 -9.49 1.57
N ARG A 5 10.50 -9.18 0.86
CA ARG A 5 10.53 -8.07 -0.11
C ARG A 5 9.55 -8.28 -1.26
N ILE A 6 9.40 -9.50 -1.76
CA ILE A 6 8.41 -9.84 -2.79
C ILE A 6 6.99 -9.66 -2.26
N HIS A 7 6.71 -10.10 -1.03
CA HIS A 7 5.40 -9.91 -0.41
C HIS A 7 5.07 -8.43 -0.17
N LEU A 8 6.04 -7.61 0.25
CA LEU A 8 5.85 -6.17 0.39
C LEU A 8 5.59 -5.48 -0.95
N ALA A 9 6.36 -5.85 -1.99
CA ALA A 9 6.13 -5.34 -3.33
C ALA A 9 4.73 -5.73 -3.86
N ALA A 10 4.29 -6.98 -3.63
CA ALA A 10 2.96 -7.44 -4.01
C ALA A 10 1.85 -6.69 -3.25
N LEU A 11 2.04 -6.43 -1.95
CA LEU A 11 1.10 -5.67 -1.12
C LEU A 11 0.94 -4.24 -1.65
N LEU A 12 2.05 -3.55 -1.96
CA LEU A 12 2.03 -2.20 -2.51
C LEU A 12 1.34 -2.17 -3.89
N LEU A 13 1.71 -3.07 -4.79
CA LEU A 13 1.13 -3.12 -6.14
C LEU A 13 -0.37 -3.41 -6.10
N THR A 14 -0.79 -4.31 -5.22
CA THR A 14 -2.21 -4.70 -5.09
C THR A 14 -3.02 -3.53 -4.56
N THR A 15 -2.57 -2.90 -3.47
CA THR A 15 -3.30 -1.77 -2.85
C THR A 15 -3.34 -0.54 -3.76
N GLU A 16 -2.30 -0.28 -4.55
CA GLU A 16 -2.29 0.78 -5.57
C GLU A 16 -3.26 0.47 -6.73
N SER A 17 -3.33 -0.79 -7.17
CA SER A 17 -4.32 -1.22 -8.16
C SER A 17 -5.75 -1.05 -7.65
N GLU A 18 -6.02 -1.47 -6.41
CA GLU A 18 -7.33 -1.31 -5.78
C GLU A 18 -7.72 0.17 -5.66
N LEU A 19 -6.79 1.04 -5.27
CA LEU A 19 -7.03 2.48 -5.18
C LEU A 19 -7.39 3.08 -6.55
N ARG A 20 -6.64 2.72 -7.60
CA ARG A 20 -6.94 3.17 -8.97
C ARG A 20 -8.31 2.69 -9.45
N GLN A 21 -8.67 1.45 -9.16
CA GLN A 21 -10.01 0.92 -9.48
C GLN A 21 -11.12 1.66 -8.73
N ALA A 22 -10.93 1.90 -7.43
CA ALA A 22 -11.91 2.62 -6.62
C ALA A 22 -12.07 4.08 -7.07
N GLN A 23 -10.98 4.73 -7.51
CA GLN A 23 -11.00 6.08 -8.06
C GLN A 23 -11.73 6.13 -9.41
N ALA A 24 -11.47 5.16 -10.30
CA ALA A 24 -12.16 5.06 -11.58
C ALA A 24 -13.66 4.75 -11.43
N ALA A 25 -14.05 4.10 -10.33
CA ALA A 25 -15.44 3.75 -10.00
C ALA A 25 -16.19 4.85 -9.24
N LEU A 26 -15.61 6.05 -9.07
CA LEU A 26 -16.31 7.18 -8.46
C LEU A 26 -17.45 7.66 -9.37
N ASP A 27 -18.68 7.52 -8.88
CA ASP A 27 -19.92 7.91 -9.58
C ASP A 27 -20.69 9.00 -8.81
N GLY A 28 -20.11 9.55 -7.74
CA GLY A 28 -20.73 10.55 -6.86
C GLY A 28 -21.58 9.97 -5.73
N SER A 29 -21.87 8.66 -5.76
CA SER A 29 -22.58 7.99 -4.67
C SER A 29 -21.76 8.03 -3.36
N GLU A 30 -22.46 7.95 -2.24
CA GLU A 30 -21.83 7.80 -0.93
C GLU A 30 -21.08 6.47 -0.84
N GLU A 31 -21.64 5.39 -1.39
CA GLU A 31 -21.01 4.08 -1.40
C GLU A 31 -19.68 4.09 -2.16
N ALA A 32 -19.62 4.70 -3.35
CA ALA A 32 -18.37 4.82 -4.11
C ALA A 32 -17.33 5.68 -3.36
N ARG A 33 -17.76 6.75 -2.68
CA ARG A 33 -16.88 7.57 -1.83
C ARG A 33 -16.32 6.77 -0.65
N LEU A 34 -17.15 5.97 0.03
CA LEU A 34 -16.70 5.11 1.14
C LEU A 34 -15.75 4.01 0.64
N ARG A 35 -16.05 3.38 -0.49
CA ARG A 35 -15.16 2.39 -1.13
C ARG A 35 -13.80 3.00 -1.48
N HIS A 36 -13.78 4.19 -2.07
CA HIS A 36 -12.55 4.92 -2.35
C HIS A 36 -11.77 5.27 -1.08
N ALA A 37 -12.45 5.78 -0.04
CA ALA A 37 -11.81 6.09 1.24
C ALA A 37 -11.18 4.86 1.90
N ALA A 38 -11.86 3.71 1.85
CA ALA A 38 -11.33 2.45 2.38
C ALA A 38 -10.12 1.95 1.57
N ALA A 39 -10.15 2.05 0.24
CA ALA A 39 -8.99 1.70 -0.60
C ALA A 39 -7.80 2.62 -0.32
N HIS A 40 -8.04 3.92 -0.15
CA HIS A 40 -7.01 4.90 0.20
C HIS A 40 -6.37 4.59 1.56
N ALA A 41 -7.19 4.31 2.58
CA ALA A 41 -6.68 3.94 3.91
C ALA A 41 -5.81 2.68 3.86
N ARG A 42 -6.19 1.67 3.07
CA ARG A 42 -5.38 0.45 2.87
C ARG A 42 -4.05 0.74 2.17
N ALA A 43 -4.05 1.59 1.14
CA ALA A 43 -2.82 2.00 0.45
C ALA A 43 -1.85 2.73 1.39
N VAL A 44 -2.36 3.65 2.22
CA VAL A 44 -1.55 4.35 3.24
C VAL A 44 -0.97 3.34 4.24
N ALA A 45 -1.78 2.43 4.77
CA ALA A 45 -1.31 1.42 5.72
C ALA A 45 -0.23 0.51 5.12
N ALA A 46 -0.41 0.07 3.86
CA ALA A 46 0.57 -0.74 3.16
C ALA A 46 1.92 -0.02 2.97
N TRP A 47 1.88 1.28 2.66
CA TRP A 47 3.06 2.13 2.58
C TRP A 47 3.77 2.25 3.93
N SER A 48 3.05 2.59 5.00
CA SER A 48 3.62 2.71 6.34
C SER A 48 4.26 1.41 6.82
N VAL A 49 3.58 0.26 6.65
CA VAL A 49 4.14 -1.05 7.02
C VAL A 49 5.38 -1.38 6.20
N THR A 50 5.39 -1.05 4.91
CA THR A 50 6.57 -1.30 4.07
C THR A 50 7.75 -0.43 4.48
N GLU A 51 7.52 0.85 4.78
CA GLU A 51 8.54 1.77 5.28
C GLU A 51 9.12 1.28 6.61
N GLU A 52 8.27 0.95 7.59
CA GLU A 52 8.69 0.43 8.89
C GLU A 52 9.54 -0.84 8.74
N LEU A 53 9.12 -1.78 7.89
CA LEU A 53 9.84 -3.05 7.71
C LEU A 53 11.15 -2.89 6.94
N LEU A 54 11.23 -1.94 6.00
CA LEU A 54 12.49 -1.62 5.30
C LEU A 54 13.48 -0.90 6.21
N LEU A 55 13.01 -0.03 7.11
CA LEU A 55 13.83 0.64 8.11
C LEU A 55 14.27 -0.30 9.23
N ALA A 56 13.42 -1.27 9.60
CA ALA A 56 13.73 -2.28 10.60
C ALA A 56 14.66 -3.39 10.08
N ASP A 57 14.86 -3.53 8.76
CA ASP A 57 15.81 -4.49 8.22
C ASP A 57 17.25 -4.03 8.49
N PRO A 58 18.02 -4.75 9.33
CA PRO A 58 19.38 -4.34 9.70
C PRO A 58 20.37 -4.39 8.52
N ARG A 59 19.98 -4.99 7.39
CA ARG A 59 20.81 -5.06 6.18
C ARG A 59 20.62 -3.85 5.25
N THR A 60 19.61 -3.01 5.50
CA THR A 60 19.40 -1.73 4.83
C THR A 60 20.16 -0.58 5.49
N VAL A 61 20.81 -0.81 6.64
CA VAL A 61 21.77 0.13 7.24
C VAL A 61 23.05 0.13 6.39
N VAL A 62 23.03 0.95 5.34
CA VAL A 62 24.27 1.40 4.69
C VAL A 62 24.96 2.30 5.71
N TRP A 63 26.02 1.79 6.33
CA TRP A 63 26.94 2.61 7.11
C TRP A 63 27.45 3.72 6.18
N ALA A 64 27.11 4.96 6.51
CA ALA A 64 27.74 6.17 5.98
C ALA A 64 28.97 6.52 6.84
#